data_AF-A0A1C6A2R3-F1
#
_entry.id   AF-A0A1C6A2R3-F1
#
_cell.length_a   1.000
_cell.length_b   1.000
_cell.length_c   1.000
_cell.angle_alpha   90.00
_cell.angle_beta   90.00
_cell.angle_gamma   90.00
#
_symmetry.space_group_name_H-M   'P 1'
#
loop_
_entity.id
_entity.type
_entity.pdbx_description
1 polymer ?
#
loop_
_entity_poly.entity_id
_entity_poly.type
_entity_poly.pdbx_seq_one_letter_code
_entity_poly.pdbx_strand_id
1 'polypeptide(L)'
;MKAIRFILKIMLLPVIIALTVIRLFAEFLAGISAVIFRSIAGIFLLTALLSYGFGLESTGECLKMVLAGFLFYLLPCTIEIVIAGIILLEEYIRSFT
;
A
#
# COMPACT_ATOMS: atom_id res chain seq x y z
N MET A 1 32.80 24.98 8.64
CA MET A 1 32.25 23.61 8.81
C MET A 1 30.91 23.56 9.57
N LYS A 2 30.73 24.25 10.71
CA LYS A 2 29.45 24.21 11.48
C LYS A 2 28.30 25.00 10.84
N ALA A 3 28.57 26.17 10.25
CA ALA A 3 27.55 27.03 9.64
C ALA A 3 26.85 26.39 8.42
N ILE A 4 27.61 25.74 7.54
CA ILE A 4 27.08 25.00 6.37
C ILE A 4 26.14 23.88 6.82
N ARG A 5 26.54 23.12 7.85
CA ARG A 5 25.70 22.05 8.42
C ARG A 5 24.41 22.61 9.05
N PHE A 6 24.47 23.81 9.62
CA PHE A 6 23.31 24.48 10.21
C PHE A 6 22.31 24.97 9.14
N ILE A 7 22.81 25.55 8.04
CA ILE A 7 21.98 26.01 6.91
C ILE A 7 21.31 24.82 6.21
N LEU A 8 22.05 23.73 5.99
CA LEU A 8 21.49 22.48 5.46
C LEU A 8 20.38 21.93 6.37
N LYS A 9 20.61 21.91 7.68
CA LYS A 9 19.62 21.43 8.65
C LYS A 9 18.33 22.26 8.65
N ILE A 10 18.44 23.58 8.46
CA ILE A 10 17.28 24.48 8.39
C ILE A 10 16.51 24.34 7.07
N MET A 11 17.18 24.03 5.96
CA MET A 11 16.54 23.73 4.68
C MET A 11 15.91 22.33 4.64
N LEU A 12 16.50 21.34 5.32
CA LEU A 12 15.97 19.96 5.35
C LEU A 12 14.80 19.78 6.31
N LEU A 13 14.72 20.57 7.39
CA LEU A 13 13.62 20.52 8.36
C LEU A 13 12.23 20.66 7.70
N PRO A 14 11.96 21.67 6.84
CA PRO A 14 10.68 21.78 6.15
C PRO A 14 10.46 20.64 5.14
N VAL A 15 11.52 20.09 4.54
CA VAL A 15 11.42 18.95 3.61
C VAL A 15 10.95 17.69 4.34
N ILE A 16 11.48 17.41 5.53
CA ILE A 16 11.05 16.26 6.35
C ILE A 16 9.58 16.41 6.73
N ILE A 17 9.16 17.59 7.20
CA ILE A 17 7.76 17.86 7.56
C ILE A 17 6.84 17.65 6.36
N ALA A 18 7.19 18.19 5.19
CA ALA A 18 6.42 17.99 3.96
C ALA A 18 6.32 16.50 3.58
N LEU A 19 7.43 15.76 3.69
CA LEU A 19 7.47 14.33 3.39
C LEU A 19 6.60 13.51 4.36
N THR A 20 6.62 13.83 5.66
CA THR A 20 5.77 13.19 6.67
C THR A 20 4.30 13.46 6.43
N VAL A 21 3.92 14.68 6.04
CA VAL A 21 2.52 15.03 5.73
C VAL A 21 2.03 14.29 4.48
N ILE A 22 2.85 14.24 3.42
CA ILE A 22 2.53 13.46 2.21
C ILE A 22 2.41 11.98 2.53
N ARG A 23 3.29 11.45 3.38
CA ARG A 23 3.21 10.07 3.87
C ARG A 23 1.92 9.79 4.61
N LEU A 24 1.58 10.62 5.59
CA LEU A 24 0.36 10.45 6.37
C LEU A 24 -0.87 10.41 5.45
N PHE A 25 -0.89 11.28 4.43
CA PHE A 25 -1.96 11.31 3.45
C PHE A 25 -1.98 10.05 2.57
N ALA A 26 -0.81 9.58 2.12
CA ALA A 26 -0.68 8.36 1.33
C ALA A 26 -1.07 7.11 2.12
N GLU A 27 -0.68 7.03 3.40
CA GLU A 27 -0.96 5.92 4.31
C GLU A 27 -2.45 5.87 4.68
N PHE A 28 -3.08 7.04 4.82
CA PHE A 28 -4.52 7.14 5.02
C PHE A 28 -5.31 6.69 3.78
N LEU A 29 -4.92 7.15 2.58
CA LEU A 29 -5.52 6.68 1.32
C LEU A 29 -5.29 5.18 1.12
N ALA A 30 -4.09 4.70 1.42
CA ALA A 30 -3.73 3.29 1.32
C ALA A 30 -4.58 2.44 2.28
N GLY A 31 -4.74 2.87 3.53
CA GLY A 31 -5.58 2.17 4.51
C GLY A 31 -7.05 2.08 4.06
N ILE A 32 -7.64 3.19 3.61
CA ILE A 32 -9.01 3.21 3.05
C ILE A 32 -9.09 2.26 1.83
N SER A 33 -8.13 2.35 0.91
CA SER A 33 -8.11 1.51 -0.29
C SER A 33 -7.96 0.03 0.06
N ALA A 34 -7.09 -0.32 1.01
CA ALA A 34 -6.83 -1.68 1.42
C ALA A 34 -8.09 -2.32 2.03
N VAL A 35 -8.81 -1.60 2.88
CA VAL A 35 -10.08 -2.10 3.46
C VAL A 35 -11.12 -2.36 2.36
N ILE A 36 -11.26 -1.45 1.39
CA ILE A 36 -12.21 -1.59 0.28
C ILE A 36 -11.82 -2.77 -0.61
N PHE A 37 -10.57 -2.83 -1.08
CA PHE A 37 -10.08 -3.91 -1.94
C PHE A 37 -10.15 -5.28 -1.26
N ARG A 38 -9.83 -5.34 0.04
CA ARG A 38 -9.90 -6.58 0.83
C ARG A 38 -11.33 -7.05 1.02
N SER A 39 -12.28 -6.12 1.19
CA SER A 39 -13.71 -6.43 1.22
C SER A 39 -14.20 -6.96 -0.13
N ILE A 40 -13.81 -6.31 -1.24
CA ILE A 40 -14.16 -6.75 -2.60
C ILE A 40 -13.57 -8.14 -2.91
N ALA A 41 -12.30 -8.36 -2.57
CA ALA A 41 -11.65 -9.67 -2.73
C ALA A 41 -12.35 -10.76 -1.91
N GLY A 42 -12.78 -10.43 -0.69
CA GLY A 42 -13.57 -11.33 0.16
C GLY A 42 -14.92 -11.69 -0.46
N ILE A 43 -15.63 -10.72 -1.02
CA ILE A 43 -16.90 -10.95 -1.74
C ILE A 43 -16.66 -11.85 -2.96
N PHE A 44 -15.64 -11.55 -3.77
CA PHE A 44 -15.28 -12.38 -4.93
C PHE A 44 -14.96 -13.82 -4.55
N LEU A 45 -14.20 -14.03 -3.46
CA LEU A 45 -13.90 -15.36 -2.94
C LEU A 45 -15.16 -16.10 -2.48
N LEU A 46 -16.04 -15.43 -1.71
CA LEU A 46 -17.30 -16.02 -1.27
C LEU A 46 -18.20 -16.39 -2.44
N THR A 47 -18.31 -15.51 -3.44
CA THR A 47 -19.08 -15.76 -4.67
C THR A 47 -18.51 -16.95 -5.43
N ALA A 48 -17.19 -17.06 -5.57
CA ALA A 48 -16.55 -18.21 -6.21
C ALA A 48 -16.81 -19.51 -5.44
N LEU A 49 -16.73 -19.48 -4.10
CA LEU A 49 -16.98 -20.65 -3.25
C LEU A 49 -18.44 -21.12 -3.32
N LEU A 50 -19.38 -20.17 -3.33
CA LEU A 50 -20.80 -20.42 -3.52
C LEU A 50 -21.07 -21.00 -4.91
N SER A 51 -20.52 -20.40 -5.98
CA SER A 51 -20.70 -20.88 -7.36
C SER A 51 -20.16 -22.29 -7.56
N TYR A 52 -18.99 -22.59 -6.97
CA TYR A 52 -18.42 -23.93 -6.93
C TYR A 52 -19.30 -24.92 -6.15
N GLY A 53 -19.80 -24.52 -4.98
CA GLY A 53 -20.67 -25.33 -4.13
C GLY A 53 -22.04 -25.65 -4.75
N PHE A 54 -22.58 -24.74 -5.56
CA PHE A 54 -23.80 -24.96 -6.34
C PHE A 54 -23.58 -25.77 -7.63
N GLY A 55 -22.33 -26.11 -7.97
CA GLY A 55 -21.98 -26.89 -9.16
C GLY A 55 -22.30 -26.19 -10.49
N LEU A 56 -22.42 -24.86 -10.47
CA LEU A 56 -22.84 -24.05 -11.63
C LEU A 56 -21.71 -23.79 -12.64
N GLU A 57 -20.44 -23.93 -12.24
CA GLU A 57 -19.29 -23.66 -13.12
C GLU A 57 -18.19 -24.74 -13.05
N SER A 58 -17.51 -24.91 -14.18
CA SER A 58 -16.30 -25.73 -14.31
C SER A 58 -15.17 -25.20 -13.41
N THR A 59 -14.43 -26.10 -12.77
CA THR A 59 -13.28 -25.79 -11.89
C THR A 59 -12.29 -24.78 -12.51
N GLY A 60 -12.16 -24.78 -13.84
CA GLY A 60 -11.28 -23.86 -14.57
C GLY A 60 -11.73 -22.39 -14.57
N GLU A 61 -13.03 -22.12 -14.54
CA GLU A 61 -13.58 -20.75 -14.54
C GLU A 61 -13.60 -20.16 -13.13
N CYS A 62 -13.95 -20.98 -12.14
CA CYS A 62 -13.79 -20.63 -10.72
C CYS A 62 -12.34 -20.26 -10.36
N LEU A 63 -11.35 -20.99 -10.88
CA LEU A 63 -9.93 -20.67 -10.67
C LEU A 63 -9.56 -19.28 -11.21
N LYS A 64 -10.07 -18.90 -12.38
CA LYS A 64 -9.83 -17.56 -12.96
C LYS A 64 -10.45 -16.46 -12.11
N MET A 65 -11.65 -16.67 -11.57
CA MET A 65 -12.30 -15.72 -10.65
C MET A 65 -11.52 -15.56 -9.34
N VAL A 66 -11.08 -16.67 -8.74
CA VAL A 66 -10.26 -16.64 -7.52
C VAL A 66 -8.93 -15.94 -7.76
N LEU A 67 -8.28 -16.21 -8.90
CA LEU A 67 -7.00 -15.62 -9.28
C LEU A 67 -7.12 -14.11 -9.55
N ALA A 68 -8.25 -13.66 -10.13
CA ALA A 68 -8.57 -12.25 -10.24
C ALA A 68 -8.75 -11.59 -8.86
N GLY A 69 -9.49 -12.22 -7.95
CA GLY A 69 -9.63 -11.76 -6.56
C GLY A 69 -8.30 -11.66 -5.82
N PHE A 70 -7.40 -12.64 -6.04
CA PHE A 70 -6.05 -12.64 -5.48
C PHE A 70 -5.18 -11.50 -6.05
N LEU A 71 -5.30 -11.21 -7.35
CA LEU A 71 -4.59 -10.08 -7.98
C LEU A 71 -5.06 -8.74 -7.39
N PHE A 72 -6.37 -8.58 -7.15
CA PHE A 72 -6.90 -7.40 -6.46
C PHE A 72 -6.44 -7.29 -5.01
N TYR A 73 -6.18 -8.42 -4.33
CA TYR A 73 -5.60 -8.44 -2.98
C TYR A 73 -4.12 -8.03 -2.96
N LEU A 74 -3.37 -8.29 -4.03
CA LEU A 74 -1.96 -7.87 -4.18
C LEU A 74 -1.81 -6.35 -4.42
N LEU A 75 -2.85 -5.71 -4.96
CA LEU A 75 -2.85 -4.27 -5.23
C LEU A 75 -2.56 -3.41 -3.97
N PRO A 76 -3.30 -3.56 -2.85
CA PRO A 76 -3.00 -2.83 -1.62
C PRO A 76 -1.64 -3.21 -1.00
N CYS A 77 -1.20 -4.46 -1.17
CA CYS A 77 0.10 -4.92 -0.69
C CYS A 77 1.26 -4.18 -1.38
N THR A 78 1.11 -3.85 -2.67
CA THR A 78 2.08 -3.02 -3.41
C THR A 78 2.16 -1.60 -2.84
N ILE A 79 1.03 -1.04 -2.42
CA ILE A 79 0.99 0.30 -1.82
C ILE A 79 1.67 0.32 -0.44
N GLU A 80 1.48 -0.72 0.38
CA GLU A 80 2.20 -0.86 1.64
C GLU A 80 3.73 -0.91 1.45
N ILE A 81 4.21 -1.63 0.43
CA ILE A 81 5.64 -1.68 0.08
C ILE A 81 6.16 -0.30 -0.33
N VAL A 82 5.39 0.45 -1.11
CA VAL A 82 5.76 1.83 -1.50
C VAL A 82 5.86 2.72 -0.26
N ILE A 83 4.90 2.64 0.66
CA ILE A 83 4.93 3.43 1.91
C ILE A 83 6.16 3.07 2.74
N ALA A 84 6.46 1.78 2.91
CA ALA A 84 7.66 1.32 3.60
C ALA A 84 8.96 1.82 2.94
N GLY A 85 9.00 1.87 1.61
CA GLY A 85 10.12 2.46 0.86
C GLY A 85 10.29 3.95 1.13
N ILE A 86 9.19 4.70 1.20
CA ILE A 86 9.25 6.12 1.59
C ILE A 86 9.78 6.23 3.02
N ILE A 87 9.34 5.37 3.97
CA ILE A 87 9.80 5.34 5.38
C ILE A 87 11.32 5.21 5.46
N LEU A 88 11.87 4.23 4.76
CA LEU A 88 13.32 4.04 4.70
C LEU A 88 14.05 5.25 4.10
N LEU A 89 13.46 5.89 3.08
CA LEU A 89 14.07 7.07 2.46
C LEU A 89 14.16 8.25 3.44
N GLU A 90 13.11 8.52 4.23
CA GLU A 90 13.15 9.59 5.22
C GLU A 90 14.11 9.27 6.37
N GLU A 91 14.14 8.02 6.82
CA GLU A 91 15.07 7.59 7.86
C GLU A 91 16.52 7.71 7.38
N TYR A 92 16.78 7.38 6.11
CA TYR A 92 18.08 7.58 5.47
C TYR A 92 18.48 9.06 5.39
N ILE A 93 17.57 9.94 4.97
CA ILE A 93 17.79 11.40 4.93
C ILE A 93 18.06 11.94 6.35
N ARG A 94 17.33 11.45 7.34
CA ARG A 94 17.47 11.83 8.75
C ARG A 94 18.82 11.36 9.32
N SER A 95 19.27 10.15 8.98
CA SER A 95 20.57 9.62 9.37
C SER A 95 21.75 10.40 8.77
N PHE A 96 21.54 11.09 7.65
CA PHE A 96 22.57 11.87 6.96
C PHE A 96 22.76 13.28 7.54
N THR A 97 21.81 13.76 8.35
CA THR A 97 21.77 15.12 8.95
C THR A 97 22.38 15.16 10.35
#